data_AF-A0A150RAX5-F1
#
_entry.id   AF-A0A150RAX5-F1
#
_cell.length_a   1.000
_cell.length_b   1.000
_cell.length_c   1.000
_cell.angle_alpha   90.00
_cell.angle_beta   90.00
_cell.angle_gamma   90.00
#
_symmetry.space_group_name_H-M   'P 1'
#
loop_
_entity.id
_entity.type
_entity.pdbx_description
1 polymer ?
#
loop_
_entity_poly.entity_id
_entity_poly.type
_entity_poly.pdbx_seq_one_letter_code
_entity_poly.pdbx_strand_id
1 'polypeptide(L)'
;MELHDKRVPARFSRIAGEDERARDGGSMNTIRIRLGTAALLAVASFSLVIAGFADTMEVAEDEREVDWQACQRWHAHASSQVERVRAAHRACATDNDCVMVDTSTDCGGTCGEVIHRAGVQQMRRVISHLNATVCREHRRMGCPYGTPACLASRAVCAGGACTFTPL
;
A
#
# COMPACT_ATOMS: atom_id res chain seq x y z
N MET A 1 15.38 -45.78 25.95
CA MET A 1 15.41 -44.31 26.13
C MET A 1 14.99 -43.71 24.80
N GLU A 2 13.72 -43.87 24.46
CA GLU A 2 12.60 -42.97 24.80
C GLU A 2 12.46 -41.83 23.78
N LEU A 3 11.58 -42.11 22.82
CA LEU A 3 10.78 -41.18 22.04
C LEU A 3 10.16 -40.11 22.94
N HIS A 4 10.22 -38.84 22.55
CA HIS A 4 9.16 -37.84 22.76
C HIS A 4 9.39 -36.71 21.75
N ASP A 5 8.72 -36.73 20.59
CA ASP A 5 7.41 -36.11 20.34
C ASP A 5 7.39 -34.61 20.73
N LYS A 6 7.88 -33.76 19.80
CA LYS A 6 7.55 -32.33 19.81
C LYS A 6 6.39 -32.07 18.85
N ARG A 7 5.20 -32.24 19.42
CA ARG A 7 3.90 -31.82 18.89
C ARG A 7 3.95 -30.35 18.45
N VAL A 8 3.91 -30.11 17.15
CA VAL A 8 3.55 -28.82 16.55
C VAL A 8 2.03 -28.76 16.50
N PRO A 9 1.35 -27.77 17.11
CA PRO A 9 -0.06 -27.60 16.84
C PRO A 9 -0.24 -26.99 15.46
N ALA A 10 -0.53 -27.85 14.49
CA ALA A 10 -1.24 -27.48 13.27
C ALA A 10 -2.63 -26.97 13.67
N ARG A 11 -2.88 -25.66 13.51
CA ARG A 11 -4.24 -25.12 13.45
C ARG A 11 -4.42 -24.39 12.11
N PHE A 12 -4.51 -25.21 11.07
CA PHE A 12 -5.22 -24.88 9.84
C PHE A 12 -6.38 -25.87 9.75
N SER A 13 -7.59 -25.40 10.05
CA SER A 13 -8.84 -26.05 9.68
C SER A 13 -9.89 -24.94 9.60
N ARG A 14 -10.21 -24.49 8.39
CA ARG A 14 -11.21 -25.07 7.48
C ARG A 14 -12.56 -24.37 7.76
N ILE A 15 -12.80 -23.26 7.05
CA ILE A 15 -14.14 -22.68 6.89
C ILE A 15 -14.66 -23.21 5.56
N ALA A 16 -15.35 -24.35 5.62
CA ALA A 16 -16.42 -24.73 4.70
C ALA A 16 -17.69 -24.59 5.57
N GLY A 17 -18.76 -23.89 5.17
CA GLY A 17 -19.44 -24.02 3.90
C GLY A 17 -20.70 -24.84 4.16
N GLU A 18 -21.84 -24.14 4.26
CA GLU A 18 -23.23 -24.60 4.05
C GLU A 18 -23.86 -25.54 5.10
N ASP A 19 -24.99 -25.13 5.71
CA ASP A 19 -26.31 -25.58 5.23
C ASP A 19 -27.52 -24.83 5.84
N GLU A 20 -28.51 -24.65 4.97
CA GLU A 20 -29.98 -24.61 5.13
C GLU A 20 -30.77 -23.65 6.07
N ARG A 21 -31.53 -22.79 5.38
CA ARG A 21 -32.99 -22.56 5.48
C ARG A 21 -33.68 -22.77 6.84
N ALA A 22 -34.21 -21.66 7.36
CA ALA A 22 -35.57 -21.64 7.91
C ALA A 22 -36.28 -20.34 7.52
N ARG A 23 -37.52 -20.53 7.06
CA ARG A 23 -38.47 -19.55 6.54
C ARG A 23 -39.46 -19.26 7.66
N ASP A 24 -39.61 -17.99 8.04
CA ASP A 24 -40.82 -17.39 8.62
C ASP A 24 -40.55 -15.88 8.64
N GLY A 25 -41.32 -15.02 7.98
CA GLY A 25 -42.74 -14.81 8.25
C GLY A 25 -42.87 -13.47 8.98
N GLY A 26 -42.69 -12.36 8.27
CA GLY A 26 -42.68 -11.02 8.87
C GLY A 26 -42.94 -9.93 7.84
N SER A 27 -44.22 -9.63 7.66
CA SER A 27 -44.77 -8.55 6.83
C SER A 27 -44.05 -7.21 7.02
N MET A 28 -43.54 -6.62 5.94
CA MET A 28 -43.18 -5.20 5.94
C MET A 28 -43.85 -4.53 4.75
N ASN A 29 -44.83 -3.70 5.08
CA ASN A 29 -45.78 -3.03 4.20
C ASN A 29 -45.10 -2.25 3.07
N THR A 30 -45.35 -2.68 1.83
CA THR A 30 -45.27 -1.86 0.63
C THR A 30 -46.21 -0.66 0.73
N ILE A 31 -45.68 0.52 1.01
CA ILE A 31 -46.44 1.77 0.91
C ILE A 31 -46.59 2.11 -0.58
N ARG A 32 -47.73 1.71 -1.15
CA ARG A 32 -48.17 2.14 -2.48
C ARG A 32 -48.93 3.46 -2.34
N ILE A 33 -48.28 4.59 -2.59
CA ILE A 33 -48.97 5.87 -2.73
C ILE A 33 -49.61 5.90 -4.12
N ARG A 34 -50.91 5.61 -4.17
CA ARG A 34 -51.78 5.99 -5.29
C ARG A 34 -52.15 7.46 -5.08
N LEU A 35 -51.66 8.36 -5.93
CA LEU A 35 -52.28 9.68 -6.09
C LEU A 35 -52.70 9.84 -7.56
N GLY A 36 -54.00 9.97 -7.74
CA GLY A 36 -54.69 9.93 -9.01
C GLY A 36 -54.46 11.16 -9.88
N THR A 37 -54.60 10.92 -11.18
CA THR A 37 -54.69 11.91 -12.25
C THR A 37 -55.99 12.71 -12.18
N ALA A 38 -55.91 14.04 -12.22
CA ALA A 38 -56.97 14.91 -12.76
C ALA A 38 -56.43 16.30 -13.19
N ALA A 39 -56.42 16.51 -14.51
CA ALA A 39 -56.64 17.74 -15.31
C ALA A 39 -55.81 19.03 -15.00
N LEU A 40 -54.93 19.49 -15.93
CA LEU A 40 -55.16 20.51 -17.01
C LEU A 40 -55.51 21.91 -16.44
N LEU A 41 -54.96 23.08 -16.80
CA LEU A 41 -54.06 23.64 -17.83
C LEU A 41 -53.65 25.05 -17.32
N ALA A 42 -52.43 25.52 -17.60
CA ALA A 42 -52.17 26.94 -17.88
C ALA A 42 -50.79 27.10 -18.53
N VAL A 43 -50.80 27.18 -19.86
CA VAL A 43 -49.67 27.70 -20.64
C VAL A 43 -49.64 29.21 -20.43
N ALA A 44 -48.63 29.73 -19.74
CA ALA A 44 -48.30 31.15 -19.72
C ALA A 44 -46.82 31.31 -20.02
N SER A 45 -46.58 31.81 -21.22
CA SER A 45 -45.30 32.19 -21.81
C SER A 45 -44.73 33.46 -21.16
N PHE A 46 -43.42 33.69 -21.35
CA PHE A 46 -42.61 34.88 -21.00
C PHE A 46 -42.12 34.94 -19.54
N SER A 47 -40.82 35.00 -19.21
CA SER A 47 -39.65 35.48 -19.94
C SER A 47 -38.37 34.70 -19.57
N LEU A 48 -37.53 34.45 -20.57
CA LEU A 48 -36.13 34.04 -20.43
C LEU A 48 -35.36 35.09 -19.60
N VAL A 49 -35.10 34.80 -18.33
CA VAL A 49 -33.98 35.38 -17.60
C VAL A 49 -32.88 34.33 -17.66
N ILE A 50 -31.81 34.60 -18.42
CA ILE A 50 -30.58 33.83 -18.35
C ILE A 50 -29.97 34.15 -16.97
N ALA A 51 -30.36 33.40 -15.95
CA ALA A 51 -29.58 33.32 -14.73
C ALA A 51 -28.28 32.58 -15.10
N GLY A 52 -27.22 33.37 -15.32
CA GLY A 52 -25.90 32.87 -15.60
C GLY A 52 -25.39 31.98 -14.45
N PHE A 53 -25.05 30.75 -14.80
CA PHE A 53 -23.99 29.92 -14.23
C PHE A 53 -23.83 29.96 -12.71
N ALA A 54 -24.72 29.24 -12.03
CA ALA A 54 -24.35 28.57 -10.80
C ALA A 54 -24.72 27.08 -10.94
N ASP A 55 -24.25 26.44 -12.01
CA ASP A 55 -23.80 25.07 -11.87
C ASP A 55 -22.64 25.13 -10.88
N THR A 56 -22.97 25.09 -9.59
CA THR A 56 -22.08 24.47 -8.61
C THR A 56 -21.86 23.08 -9.15
N MET A 57 -20.81 22.92 -9.97
CA MET A 57 -20.06 21.70 -10.04
C MET A 57 -19.64 21.41 -8.60
N GLU A 58 -20.54 20.80 -7.83
CA GLU A 58 -20.16 19.89 -6.78
C GLU A 58 -19.35 18.82 -7.52
N VAL A 59 -18.06 19.13 -7.70
CA VAL A 59 -17.04 18.12 -7.86
C VAL A 59 -17.23 17.31 -6.59
N ALA A 60 -18.05 16.25 -6.68
CA ALA A 60 -18.02 15.18 -5.72
C ALA A 60 -16.55 14.79 -5.70
N GLU A 61 -15.85 15.21 -4.66
CA GLU A 61 -14.53 14.71 -4.35
C GLU A 61 -14.78 13.22 -4.15
N ASP A 62 -14.62 12.46 -5.23
CA ASP A 62 -14.54 11.01 -5.21
C ASP A 62 -13.30 10.72 -4.37
N GLU A 63 -13.49 10.71 -3.05
CA GLU A 63 -12.55 10.22 -2.06
C GLU A 63 -12.35 8.75 -2.35
N ARG A 64 -11.55 8.48 -3.39
CA ARG A 64 -11.27 7.13 -3.84
C ARG A 64 -10.52 6.47 -2.69
N GLU A 65 -11.23 5.60 -1.99
CA GLU A 65 -10.69 4.87 -0.85
C GLU A 65 -9.41 4.16 -1.31
N VAL A 66 -8.29 4.56 -0.74
CA VAL A 66 -6.99 3.97 -1.08
C VAL A 66 -6.98 2.55 -0.51
N ASP A 67 -6.81 1.54 -1.37
CA ASP A 67 -6.61 0.16 -0.93
C ASP A 67 -5.25 0.06 -0.21
N TRP A 68 -5.31 0.24 1.11
CA TRP A 68 -4.13 0.23 1.96
C TRP A 68 -3.40 -1.11 1.94
N GLN A 69 -4.13 -2.22 1.77
CA GLN A 69 -3.51 -3.54 1.68
C GLN A 69 -2.73 -3.69 0.37
N ALA A 70 -3.25 -3.16 -0.75
CA ALA A 70 -2.50 -3.10 -1.99
C ALA A 70 -1.22 -2.26 -1.84
N CYS A 71 -1.31 -1.06 -1.24
CA CYS A 71 -0.15 -0.21 -0.99
C CYS A 71 0.94 -0.95 -0.19
N GLN A 72 0.55 -1.61 0.90
CA GLN A 72 1.48 -2.38 1.73
C GLN A 72 2.13 -3.55 0.99
N ARG A 73 1.38 -4.27 0.14
CA ARG A 73 1.93 -5.36 -0.68
C ARG A 73 3.00 -4.87 -1.65
N TRP A 74 2.75 -3.76 -2.33
CA TRP A 74 3.71 -3.19 -3.29
C TRP A 74 4.96 -2.64 -2.60
N HIS A 75 4.78 -1.95 -1.47
CA HIS A 75 5.89 -1.47 -0.66
C HIS A 75 6.75 -2.65 -0.17
N ALA A 76 6.13 -3.68 0.42
CA ALA A 76 6.84 -4.88 0.88
C ALA A 76 7.57 -5.60 -0.26
N HIS A 77 6.96 -5.66 -1.45
CA HIS A 77 7.62 -6.22 -2.63
C HIS A 77 8.90 -5.44 -2.98
N ALA A 78 8.83 -4.11 -3.06
CA ALA A 78 9.98 -3.26 -3.34
C ALA A 78 11.08 -3.42 -2.28
N SER A 79 10.73 -3.37 -0.99
CA SER A 79 11.67 -3.57 0.13
C SER A 79 12.36 -4.95 0.05
N SER A 80 11.65 -6.01 -0.33
CA SER A 80 12.23 -7.35 -0.45
C SER A 80 13.32 -7.45 -1.53
N GLN A 81 13.25 -6.64 -2.58
CA GLN A 81 14.28 -6.61 -3.64
C GLN A 81 15.54 -5.86 -3.18
N VAL A 82 15.35 -4.76 -2.45
CA VAL A 82 16.45 -4.02 -1.81
C VAL A 82 17.20 -4.92 -0.83
N GLU A 83 16.47 -5.63 0.04
CA GLU A 83 17.06 -6.54 1.03
C GLU A 83 17.86 -7.67 0.38
N ARG A 84 17.40 -8.20 -0.76
CA ARG A 84 18.16 -9.21 -1.53
C ARG A 84 19.55 -8.70 -1.95
N VAL A 85 19.63 -7.47 -2.44
CA VAL A 85 20.91 -6.86 -2.84
C VAL A 85 21.77 -6.59 -1.61
N ARG A 86 21.19 -6.06 -0.53
CA ARG A 86 21.90 -5.84 0.74
C ARG A 86 22.51 -7.12 1.28
N ALA A 87 21.73 -8.19 1.37
CA ALA A 87 22.18 -9.49 1.89
C ALA A 87 23.34 -10.07 1.05
N ALA A 88 23.30 -9.89 -0.28
CA ALA A 88 24.36 -10.33 -1.18
C ALA A 88 25.68 -9.55 -1.00
N HIS A 89 25.61 -8.30 -0.54
CA HIS A 89 26.75 -7.39 -0.39
C HIS A 89 27.05 -7.04 1.07
N ARG A 90 26.79 -7.94 2.01
CA ARG A 90 27.04 -7.66 3.44
C ARG A 90 28.46 -7.91 3.90
N ALA A 91 29.23 -8.77 3.24
CA ALA A 91 30.54 -9.20 3.74
C ALA A 91 31.61 -8.10 3.57
N CYS A 92 32.54 -7.99 4.52
CA CYS A 92 33.64 -7.01 4.51
C CYS A 92 34.87 -7.53 5.24
N ALA A 93 36.02 -6.90 4.97
CA ALA A 93 37.25 -7.10 5.72
C ALA A 93 37.62 -5.86 6.57
N THR A 94 37.29 -4.66 6.07
CA THR A 94 37.63 -3.38 6.72
C THR A 94 36.48 -2.38 6.65
N ASP A 95 36.48 -1.37 7.52
CA ASP A 95 35.52 -0.27 7.48
C ASP A 95 35.48 0.43 6.11
N ASN A 96 36.63 0.49 5.43
CA ASN A 96 36.74 1.09 4.10
C ASN A 96 35.99 0.30 3.02
N ASP A 97 35.64 -0.96 3.25
CA ASP A 97 34.85 -1.75 2.31
C ASP A 97 33.37 -1.38 2.35
N CYS A 98 32.91 -0.81 3.47
CA CYS A 98 31.51 -0.52 3.72
C CYS A 98 31.15 0.93 3.35
N VAL A 99 29.94 1.09 2.86
CA VAL A 99 29.37 2.39 2.50
C VAL A 99 27.89 2.41 2.82
N MET A 100 27.41 3.56 3.28
CA MET A 100 25.98 3.82 3.41
C MET A 100 25.43 4.27 2.05
N VAL A 101 24.38 3.59 1.59
CA VAL A 101 23.69 3.91 0.33
C VAL A 101 22.26 4.31 0.63
N ASP A 102 21.77 5.34 -0.05
CA ASP A 102 20.34 5.63 -0.03
C ASP A 102 19.58 4.53 -0.77
N THR A 103 18.62 3.92 -0.08
CA THR A 103 17.75 2.86 -0.59
C THR A 103 16.31 3.31 -0.78
N SER A 104 16.06 4.61 -0.70
CA SER A 104 14.75 5.20 -0.94
C SER A 104 14.28 4.91 -2.37
N THR A 105 12.98 4.69 -2.50
CA THR A 105 12.30 4.44 -3.78
C THR A 105 11.13 5.40 -3.91
N ASP A 106 10.51 5.50 -5.08
CA ASP A 106 9.29 6.29 -5.26
C ASP A 106 8.09 5.71 -4.46
N CYS A 107 8.23 4.49 -3.89
CA CYS A 107 7.25 3.89 -3.00
C CYS A 107 7.37 4.43 -1.56
N GLY A 108 8.55 4.86 -1.14
CA GLY A 108 8.85 5.20 0.24
C GLY A 108 10.32 5.47 0.49
N GLY A 109 10.59 6.31 1.48
CA GLY A 109 11.93 6.66 1.93
C GLY A 109 12.49 5.67 2.93
N THR A 110 13.82 5.67 3.05
CA THR A 110 14.56 4.81 3.98
C THR A 110 15.65 5.59 4.72
N CYS A 111 16.24 5.02 5.76
CA CYS A 111 17.43 5.57 6.39
C CYS A 111 18.74 5.16 5.69
N GLY A 112 18.62 4.66 4.46
CA GLY A 112 19.71 4.01 3.74
C GLY A 112 20.05 2.64 4.31
N GLU A 113 20.94 1.95 3.60
CA GLU A 113 21.48 0.66 3.98
C GLU A 113 23.00 0.68 3.94
N VAL A 114 23.63 -0.13 4.80
CA VAL A 114 25.08 -0.29 4.79
C VAL A 114 25.43 -1.57 4.06
N ILE A 115 26.19 -1.43 2.96
CA ILE A 115 26.61 -2.53 2.09
C ILE A 115 28.09 -2.39 1.73
N HIS A 116 28.66 -3.46 1.20
CA HIS A 116 29.96 -3.45 0.57
C HIS A 116 29.95 -2.56 -0.68
N ARG A 117 31.02 -1.78 -0.90
CA ARG A 117 31.15 -0.84 -2.03
C ARG A 117 30.91 -1.46 -3.41
N ALA A 118 31.27 -2.73 -3.58
CA ALA A 118 31.03 -3.46 -4.83
C ALA A 118 29.53 -3.57 -5.20
N GLY A 119 28.64 -3.51 -4.22
CA GLY A 119 27.18 -3.63 -4.41
C GLY A 119 26.48 -2.35 -4.83
N VAL A 120 27.14 -1.19 -4.76
CA VAL A 120 26.50 0.13 -4.98
C VAL A 120 25.81 0.23 -6.34
N GLN A 121 26.47 -0.24 -7.40
CA GLN A 121 25.89 -0.17 -8.76
C GLN A 121 24.71 -1.12 -8.93
N GLN A 122 24.74 -2.29 -8.28
CA GLN A 122 23.61 -3.21 -8.29
C GLN A 122 22.42 -2.62 -7.52
N MET A 123 22.67 -1.97 -6.38
CA MET A 123 21.63 -1.30 -5.60
C MET A 123 20.95 -0.18 -6.41
N ARG A 124 21.75 0.67 -7.08
CA ARG A 124 21.20 1.72 -7.96
C ARG A 124 20.32 1.17 -9.08
N ARG A 125 20.74 0.06 -9.70
CA ARG A 125 19.98 -0.60 -10.76
C ARG A 125 18.65 -1.17 -10.24
N VAL A 126 18.66 -1.80 -9.06
CA VAL A 126 17.41 -2.35 -8.49
C VAL A 126 16.43 -1.23 -8.11
N ILE A 127 16.90 -0.14 -7.50
CA ILE A 127 16.06 1.02 -7.16
C ILE A 127 15.46 1.64 -8.43
N SER A 128 16.28 1.86 -9.46
CA SER A 128 15.81 2.40 -10.73
C SER A 128 14.74 1.50 -11.37
N HIS A 129 14.94 0.18 -11.34
CA HIS A 129 13.96 -0.77 -11.85
C HIS A 129 12.65 -0.75 -11.04
N LEU A 130 12.72 -0.73 -9.71
CA LEU A 130 11.55 -0.65 -8.83
C LEU A 130 10.76 0.65 -9.07
N ASN A 131 11.45 1.78 -9.19
CA ASN A 131 10.82 3.07 -9.48
C ASN A 131 10.09 3.06 -10.81
N ALA A 132 10.70 2.48 -11.84
CA ALA A 132 10.12 2.37 -13.16
C ALA A 132 8.93 1.40 -13.25
N THR A 133 8.78 0.46 -12.29
CA THR A 133 7.79 -0.62 -12.34
C THR A 133 6.81 -0.53 -11.17
N VAL A 134 7.20 -1.08 -10.02
CA VAL A 134 6.42 -1.24 -8.81
C VAL A 134 5.95 0.10 -8.25
N CYS A 135 6.87 1.06 -8.10
CA CYS A 135 6.53 2.32 -7.44
C CYS A 135 5.77 3.29 -8.33
N ARG A 136 5.84 3.11 -9.66
CA ARG A 136 4.93 3.78 -10.57
C ARG A 136 3.48 3.39 -10.30
N GLU A 137 3.22 2.11 -10.06
CA GLU A 137 1.87 1.61 -9.75
C GLU A 137 1.43 2.03 -8.34
N HIS A 138 2.33 1.94 -7.35
CA HIS A 138 2.11 2.46 -5.99
C HIS A 138 1.56 3.89 -6.02
N ARG A 139 2.22 4.80 -6.76
CA ARG A 139 1.74 6.19 -6.89
C ARG A 139 0.41 6.32 -7.63
N ARG A 140 0.16 5.50 -8.66
CA ARG A 140 -1.11 5.53 -9.41
C ARG A 140 -2.32 5.16 -8.57
N MET A 141 -2.14 4.28 -7.59
CA MET A 141 -3.20 3.91 -6.63
C MET A 141 -3.43 4.97 -5.54
N GLY A 142 -2.69 6.08 -5.54
CA GLY A 142 -2.80 7.11 -4.50
C GLY A 142 -2.15 6.71 -3.18
N CYS A 143 -1.27 5.70 -3.18
CA CYS A 143 -0.61 5.27 -1.96
C CYS A 143 0.31 6.37 -1.41
N PRO A 144 0.24 6.67 -0.11
CA PRO A 144 1.06 7.71 0.52
C PRO A 144 2.54 7.35 0.54
N TYR A 145 3.37 8.39 0.45
CA TYR A 145 4.81 8.29 0.61
C TYR A 145 5.17 8.61 2.06
N GLY A 146 6.03 7.77 2.68
CA GLY A 146 6.55 8.00 4.01
C GLY A 146 8.04 7.74 4.09
N THR A 147 8.73 8.47 4.95
CA THR A 147 10.13 8.24 5.32
C THR A 147 10.21 8.10 6.85
N PRO A 148 10.87 7.06 7.38
CA PRO A 148 11.07 6.94 8.83
C PRO A 148 12.00 8.03 9.36
N ALA A 149 11.91 8.31 10.67
CA ALA A 149 12.88 9.16 11.34
C ALA A 149 14.23 8.43 11.45
N CYS A 150 15.30 9.04 10.94
CA CYS A 150 16.61 8.41 10.83
C CYS A 150 17.57 8.90 11.91
N LEU A 151 18.33 7.95 12.47
CA LEU A 151 19.41 8.25 13.40
C LEU A 151 20.71 8.47 12.63
N ALA A 152 21.48 9.46 13.07
CA ALA A 152 22.81 9.72 12.57
C ALA A 152 23.70 8.50 12.85
N SER A 153 24.26 7.91 11.79
CA SER A 153 25.05 6.68 11.85
C SER A 153 26.14 6.67 10.78
N ARG A 154 27.15 5.83 10.98
CA ARG A 154 28.22 5.57 10.02
C ARG A 154 28.32 4.08 9.69
N ALA A 155 28.89 3.79 8.52
CA ALA A 155 29.17 2.42 8.08
C ALA A 155 30.47 1.91 8.72
N VAL A 156 30.44 0.68 9.24
CA VAL A 156 31.62 -0.02 9.77
C VAL A 156 31.59 -1.50 9.38
N CYS A 157 32.76 -2.13 9.40
CA CYS A 157 32.88 -3.58 9.29
C CYS A 157 32.98 -4.20 10.69
N ALA A 158 31.91 -4.86 11.13
CA ALA A 158 31.86 -5.52 12.43
C ALA A 158 31.50 -6.99 12.25
N GLY A 159 32.32 -7.90 12.80
CA GLY A 159 32.09 -9.34 12.69
C GLY A 159 32.11 -9.86 11.24
N GLY A 160 32.89 -9.22 10.36
CA GLY A 160 32.96 -9.56 8.94
C GLY A 160 31.73 -9.13 8.12
N ALA A 161 30.86 -8.27 8.68
CA ALA A 161 29.70 -7.74 8.01
C ALA A 161 29.62 -6.21 8.09
N CYS A 162 29.24 -5.59 6.98
CA CYS A 162 28.89 -4.19 6.89
C CYS A 162 27.64 -3.93 7.72
N THR A 163 27.77 -3.02 8.68
CA THR A 163 26.69 -2.67 9.61
C THR A 163 26.74 -1.19 9.99
N PHE A 164 25.70 -0.73 10.67
CA PHE A 164 25.59 0.60 11.23
C PHE A 164 26.26 0.68 12.61
N THR A 165 26.88 1.82 12.89
CA THR A 165 27.20 2.24 14.24
C THR A 165 26.73 3.70 14.43
N PRO A 166 26.21 4.09 15.60
CA PRO A 166 25.86 5.48 15.88
C PRO A 166 27.05 6.42 15.68
N LEU A 167 26.76 7.66 15.30
CA LEU A 167 27.74 8.75 15.24
C LEU A 167 28.03 9.33 16.63
#